data_AF-A0A2U1TED9-F1
#
_entry.id   AF-A0A2U1TED9-F1
#
_cell.length_a   1.000
_cell.length_b   1.000
_cell.length_c   1.000
_cell.angle_alpha   90.00
_cell.angle_beta   90.00
_cell.angle_gamma   90.00
#
_symmetry.space_group_name_H-M   'P 1'
#
loop_
_entity.id
_entity.type
_entity.pdbx_description
1 polymer ?
#
loop_
_entity_poly.entity_id
_entity_poly.type
_entity_poly.pdbx_seq_one_letter_code
_entity_poly.pdbx_strand_id
1 'polypeptide(L)' 'MSSENPTPDADETAERAEETKRKFREALERKKAQSQGKGTDHLDGDSAIHGAHGPATHQRDFRRKTG' A
#
# COMPACT_ATOMS: atom_id res chain seq x y z
N MET A 1 -39.33 -29.29 -1.90
CA MET A 1 -39.22 -28.36 -0.76
C MET A 1 -38.63 -27.08 -1.30
N SER A 2 -39.48 -26.11 -1.67
CA SER A 2 -39.03 -24.83 -2.22
C SER A 2 -38.30 -24.06 -1.12
N SER A 3 -37.01 -23.84 -1.30
CA SER A 3 -36.20 -23.02 -0.40
C SER A 3 -36.50 -21.56 -0.68
N GLU A 4 -37.47 -21.00 0.04
CA GLU A 4 -37.72 -19.56 0.10
C GLU A 4 -36.51 -18.90 0.78
N ASN A 5 -35.62 -18.29 0.00
CA ASN A 5 -34.59 -17.41 0.56
C ASN A 5 -35.29 -16.11 1.00
N PRO A 6 -35.15 -15.68 2.26
CA PRO A 6 -35.76 -14.43 2.70
C PRO A 6 -35.13 -13.28 1.92
N THR A 7 -35.95 -12.56 1.14
CA THR A 7 -35.57 -11.28 0.57
C THR A 7 -35.37 -10.31 1.73
N PRO A 8 -34.16 -9.76 1.94
CA PRO A 8 -33.94 -8.81 3.01
C PRO A 8 -34.73 -7.54 2.71
N ASP A 9 -35.42 -7.03 3.73
CA ASP A 9 -36.19 -5.80 3.62
C ASP A 9 -35.28 -4.63 3.20
N ALA A 10 -35.84 -3.71 2.41
CA ALA A 10 -35.11 -2.56 1.87
C ALA A 10 -34.52 -1.66 2.98
N ASP A 11 -35.12 -1.68 4.16
CA ASP A 11 -34.65 -0.94 5.33
C ASP A 11 -33.38 -1.57 5.93
N GLU A 12 -33.36 -2.88 6.14
CA GLU A 12 -32.19 -3.61 6.68
C GLU A 12 -30.98 -3.50 5.75
N THR A 13 -31.21 -3.51 4.43
CA THR A 13 -30.14 -3.32 3.44
C THR A 13 -29.58 -1.90 3.46
N ALA A 14 -30.42 -0.89 3.70
CA ALA A 14 -29.98 0.49 3.87
C ALA A 14 -29.18 0.68 5.16
N GLU A 15 -29.62 0.11 6.28
CA GLU A 15 -28.90 0.15 7.56
C GLU A 15 -27.52 -0.51 7.48
N ARG A 16 -27.44 -1.70 6.85
CA ARG A 16 -26.16 -2.38 6.59
C ARG A 16 -25.24 -1.57 5.68
N ALA A 17 -25.79 -0.89 4.67
CA ALA A 17 -25.02 -0.01 3.79
C ALA A 17 -24.46 1.20 4.56
N GLU A 18 -25.23 1.80 5.47
CA GLU A 18 -24.75 2.88 6.33
C GLU A 18 -23.68 2.42 7.32
N GLU A 19 -23.83 1.22 7.89
CA GLU A 19 -22.84 0.62 8.78
C GLU A 19 -21.50 0.38 8.04
N THR A 20 -21.55 -0.18 6.82
CA THR A 20 -20.34 -0.41 6.01
C THR A 20 -19.66 0.89 5.61
N LYS A 21 -20.41 1.94 5.23
CA LYS A 21 -19.86 3.27 4.93
C LYS A 21 -19.17 3.89 6.16
N ARG A 22 -19.71 3.69 7.36
CA ARG A 22 -19.09 4.17 8.61
C ARG A 22 -17.76 3.46 8.86
N LYS A 23 -17.75 2.13 8.81
CA LYS A 23 -16.54 1.31 8.99
C LYS A 23 -15.46 1.64 7.97
N PHE A 24 -15.84 1.89 6.71
CA PHE A 24 -14.91 2.25 5.67
C PHE A 24 -14.25 3.61 5.90
N ARG A 25 -15.04 4.61 6.35
CA ARG A 25 -14.51 5.94 6.72
C ARG A 25 -13.50 5.84 7.87
N GLU A 26 -13.86 5.09 8.91
CA GLU A 26 -12.97 4.86 10.06
C GLU A 26 -11.67 4.13 9.66
N ALA A 27 -11.77 3.11 8.81
CA ALA A 27 -10.60 2.40 8.30
C ALA A 27 -9.69 3.30 7.45
N LEU A 28 -10.27 4.18 6.63
CA LEU A 28 -9.52 5.17 5.86
C LEU A 28 -8.79 6.16 6.76
N GLU A 29 -9.46 6.68 7.79
CA GLU A 29 -8.84 7.59 8.75
C GLU A 29 -7.69 6.92 9.50
N ARG A 30 -7.88 5.70 9.99
CA ARG A 30 -6.84 4.90 10.63
C ARG A 30 -5.64 4.68 9.71
N LYS A 31 -5.87 4.35 8.44
CA LYS A 31 -4.80 4.17 7.44
C LYS A 31 -4.06 5.49 7.18
N LYS A 32 -4.78 6.61 7.07
CA LYS A 32 -4.17 7.94 6.89
C LYS A 32 -3.31 8.31 8.10
N ALA A 33 -3.82 8.15 9.32
CA ALA A 33 -3.07 8.40 10.55
C ALA A 33 -1.79 7.54 10.63
N GLN A 34 -1.88 6.25 10.29
CA GLN A 34 -0.70 5.37 10.20
C GLN A 34 0.30 5.77 9.12
N SER A 35 -0.18 6.35 8.01
CA SER A 35 0.67 6.76 6.89
C SER A 35 1.37 8.10 7.14
N GLN A 36 0.73 9.03 7.85
CA GLN A 36 1.30 10.36 8.12
C GLN A 36 2.56 10.31 9.01
N GLY A 37 2.74 9.28 9.83
CA GLY A 37 3.94 9.08 10.64
C GLY A 37 5.02 8.19 10.03
N LYS A 38 4.77 7.55 8.87
CA LYS A 38 5.70 6.59 8.22
C LYS A 38 6.06 6.94 6.77
N GLY A 39 5.38 7.92 6.19
CA GLY A 39 5.48 8.27 4.77
C GLY A 39 6.67 9.15 4.40
N THR A 40 7.35 9.77 5.36
CA THR A 40 8.47 10.70 5.10
C THR A 40 9.83 10.15 5.55
N ASP A 41 9.86 9.11 6.39
CA ASP A 41 11.11 8.50 6.89
C ASP A 41 12.04 8.00 5.76
N HIS A 42 11.50 7.64 4.60
CA HIS A 42 12.25 7.20 3.42
C HIS A 42 12.47 8.31 2.38
N LEU A 43 11.87 9.48 2.59
CA LEU A 43 12.11 10.68 1.77
C LEU A 43 13.26 11.51 2.36
N ASP A 44 13.40 11.53 3.69
CA ASP A 44 14.43 12.28 4.41
C ASP A 44 15.64 11.41 4.81
N GLY A 45 15.49 10.08 4.78
CA GLY A 45 16.52 9.14 5.22
C GLY A 45 17.22 8.49 4.03
N ASP A 46 18.48 8.86 3.81
CA ASP A 46 19.44 8.00 3.11
C ASP A 46 19.26 6.57 3.64
N SER A 47 18.92 5.64 2.75
CA SER A 47 18.60 4.27 3.17
C SER A 47 19.75 3.72 4.01
N ALA A 48 19.46 3.24 5.24
CA ALA A 48 20.44 2.59 6.12
C ALA A 48 21.16 1.41 5.44
N ILE A 49 20.54 0.87 4.38
CA ILE A 49 21.19 0.02 3.40
C ILE A 49 22.02 0.89 2.47
N HIS A 50 23.22 1.24 2.91
CA HIS A 50 24.26 1.69 2.01
C HIS A 50 24.72 0.40 1.33
N GLY A 51 24.19 0.10 0.13
CA GLY A 51 24.55 -1.10 -0.60
C GLY A 51 26.08 -1.28 -0.58
N ALA A 52 26.55 -2.52 -0.43
CA ALA A 52 27.99 -2.82 -0.31
C ALA A 52 28.84 -2.20 -1.44
N HIS A 53 28.19 -1.83 -2.55
CA HIS A 53 28.74 -1.06 -3.64
C HIS A 53 27.87 0.19 -3.85
N GLY A 54 28.48 1.37 -3.79
CA GLY A 54 27.86 2.61 -4.24
C GLY A 54 27.67 2.62 -5.77
N PRO A 55 27.02 3.66 -6.33
CA PRO A 55 26.87 3.79 -7.77
C PRO A 55 28.22 3.62 -8.44
N ALA A 56 28.29 2.73 -9.44
CA ALA A 56 29.54 2.40 -10.12
C ALA A 56 30.14 3.67 -10.73
N THR A 57 31.17 4.21 -10.08
CA THR A 57 31.77 5.49 -10.45
C THR A 57 32.52 5.41 -11.78
N HIS A 58 32.85 4.20 -12.25
CA HIS A 58 33.66 3.99 -13.44
C HIS A 58 33.20 2.74 -14.20
N GLN A 59 32.95 2.88 -15.49
CA GLN A 59 32.82 1.75 -16.39
C GLN A 59 34.20 1.15 -16.66
N ARG A 60 34.37 -0.15 -16.43
CA ARG A 60 35.61 -0.84 -16.77
C ARG A 60 35.56 -1.27 -18.23
N ASP A 61 36.22 -0.51 -19.09
CA ASP A 61 36.40 -0.89 -20.47
C ASP A 61 37.44 -2.01 -20.57
N PHE A 62 36.95 -3.21 -20.85
CA PHE A 62 37.82 -4.33 -21.21
C PHE A 62 38.40 -4.05 -22.59
N ARG A 63 39.62 -3.51 -22.61
CA ARG A 63 40.43 -3.48 -23.82
C ARG A 63 40.65 -4.93 -24.25
N ARG A 64 39.84 -5.39 -25.21
CA ARG A 64 40.13 -6.63 -25.92
C ARG A 64 41.52 -6.48 -26.51
N LYS A 65 42.37 -7.45 -26.18
CA LYS A 65 43.77 -7.51 -26.59
C LYS A 65 43.88 -7.08 -28.05
N THR A 66 44.67 -6.05 -28.29
CA THR A 66 45.01 -5.48 -29.60
C THR A 66 45.52 -6.55 -30.55
N GLY A 67 45.16 -6.45 -31.84
CA GLY A 67 45.83 -7.15 -32.94
C GLY A 67 45.08 -8.39 -33.41
#